data_AF-A0A3D1DGH7-F1
#
_entry.id   AF-A0A3D1DGH7-F1
#
_cell.length_a   1.000
_cell.length_b   1.000
_cell.length_c   1.000
_cell.angle_alpha   90.00
_cell.angle_beta   90.00
_cell.angle_gamma   90.00
#
_symmetry.space_group_name_H-M   'P 1'
#
loop_
_entity.id
_entity.type
_entity.pdbx_description
1 polymer ?
#
loop_
_entity_poly.entity_id
_entity_poly.type
_entity_poly.pdbx_seq_one_letter_code
_entity_poly.pdbx_strand_id
1 'polypeptide(L)'
;MAHPLSVTIVVGVVAGLVVSGAFIVALKRRISDDIYHAAFRRWRSWCWLVGVIFLPVLAGALPTMLAVMVLSLLCFREYARATGLFREKTICAVVSLGILLVAFAAVDHWQDDRLFFALGPLVGALIVVVSIPSDRPRGFIQRV
;
A
#
# COMPACT_ATOMS: atom_id res chain seq x y z
N MET A 1 1.49 -2.79 -25.56
CA MET A 1 2.56 -1.84 -25.96
C MET A 1 2.85 -0.94 -24.77
N ALA A 2 4.11 -0.81 -24.33
CA ALA A 2 4.44 0.02 -23.17
C ALA A 2 4.12 1.49 -23.50
N HIS A 3 3.32 2.14 -22.64
CA HIS A 3 2.96 3.55 -22.82
C HIS A 3 4.25 4.39 -22.73
N PRO A 4 4.48 5.38 -23.61
CA PRO A 4 5.72 6.16 -23.63
C PRO A 4 6.07 6.78 -22.27
N LEU A 5 5.04 7.19 -21.52
CA LEU A 5 5.19 7.70 -20.16
C LEU A 5 5.80 6.68 -19.17
N SER A 6 5.38 5.40 -19.21
CA SER A 6 5.88 4.40 -18.24
C SER A 6 7.36 4.11 -18.48
N VAL A 7 7.79 4.07 -19.75
CA VAL A 7 9.20 3.93 -20.12
C VAL A 7 10.00 5.13 -19.60
N THR A 8 9.54 6.36 -19.81
CA THR A 8 10.23 7.57 -19.34
C THR A 8 10.40 7.58 -17.82
N ILE A 9 9.35 7.22 -17.08
CA ILE A 9 9.40 7.16 -15.61
C ILE A 9 10.41 6.11 -15.15
N VAL A 10 10.36 4.91 -15.72
CA VAL A 10 11.25 3.80 -15.33
C VAL A 10 12.70 4.15 -15.62
N VAL A 11 13.00 4.64 -16.83
CA VAL A 11 14.35 5.06 -17.22
C VAL A 11 14.83 6.20 -16.33
N GLY A 12 14.00 7.21 -16.06
CA GLY A 12 14.37 8.34 -15.21
C GLY A 12 14.70 7.92 -13.77
N VAL A 13 13.89 7.06 -13.17
CA VAL A 13 14.12 6.56 -11.81
C VAL A 13 15.37 5.67 -11.75
N VAL A 14 15.55 4.78 -12.72
CA VAL A 14 16.75 3.92 -12.78
C VAL A 14 18.00 4.76 -12.98
N ALA A 15 17.98 5.74 -13.89
CA ALA A 15 19.09 6.66 -14.10
C ALA A 15 19.40 7.46 -12.82
N GLY A 16 18.39 7.96 -12.12
CA GLY A 16 18.57 8.64 -10.83
C GLY A 16 19.22 7.75 -9.76
N LEU A 17 18.83 6.49 -9.66
CA LEU A 17 19.45 5.51 -8.74
C LEU A 17 20.91 5.22 -9.12
N VAL A 18 21.21 5.07 -10.41
CA VAL A 18 22.57 4.82 -10.89
C VAL A 18 23.46 6.04 -10.64
N VAL A 19 23.00 7.24 -10.99
CA VAL A 19 23.76 8.48 -10.78
C VAL A 19 24.00 8.74 -9.29
N SER A 20 22.97 8.58 -8.45
CA SER A 20 23.13 8.74 -7.00
C SER A 20 24.07 7.71 -6.39
N GLY A 21 23.99 6.45 -6.81
CA GLY A 21 24.90 5.39 -6.39
C GLY A 21 26.36 5.66 -6.80
N ALA A 22 26.57 6.08 -8.05
CA ALA A 22 27.88 6.46 -8.57
C ALA A 22 28.46 7.64 -7.79
N PHE A 23 27.65 8.64 -7.47
CA PHE A 23 28.07 9.81 -6.69
C PHE A 23 28.49 9.42 -5.26
N ILE A 24 27.73 8.53 -4.59
CA ILE A 24 28.07 8.02 -3.26
C ILE A 24 29.41 7.29 -3.28
N VAL A 25 29.64 6.44 -4.29
CA VAL A 25 30.92 5.70 -4.43
C VAL A 25 32.08 6.65 -4.74
N ALA A 26 31.88 7.64 -5.61
CA ALA A 26 32.89 8.63 -5.96
C ALA A 26 33.30 9.49 -4.74
N LEU A 27 32.36 9.80 -3.85
CA LEU A 27 32.61 10.57 -2.64
C LEU A 27 33.25 9.77 -1.50
N LYS A 28 33.38 8.43 -1.62
CA LYS A 28 33.92 7.57 -0.55
C LYS A 28 35.24 8.08 0.05
N ARG A 29 36.14 8.64 -0.77
CA ARG A 29 37.44 9.16 -0.31
C ARG A 29 37.38 10.58 0.29
N ARG A 30 36.26 11.28 0.15
CA ARG A 30 36.09 12.68 0.56
C ARG A 30 35.18 12.87 1.78
N ILE A 31 34.51 11.82 2.24
CA ILE A 31 33.57 11.86 3.37
C ILE A 31 33.97 10.87 4.46
N SER A 32 33.49 11.06 5.68
CA SER A 32 33.72 10.10 6.76
C SER A 32 32.99 8.79 6.48
N ASP A 33 33.54 7.68 7.01
CA ASP A 33 32.97 6.35 6.82
C ASP A 33 31.54 6.26 7.35
N ASP A 34 31.21 6.93 8.46
CA ASP A 34 29.86 6.95 9.03
C ASP A 34 28.82 7.54 8.05
N ILE A 35 29.17 8.67 7.43
CA ILE A 35 28.30 9.34 6.46
C ILE A 35 28.15 8.48 5.20
N TYR A 36 29.24 7.87 4.72
CA TYR A 36 29.20 6.95 3.59
C TYR A 36 28.28 5.76 3.86
N HIS A 37 28.41 5.12 5.03
CA HIS A 37 27.61 3.94 5.38
C HIS A 37 26.13 4.28 5.55
N ALA A 38 25.81 5.45 6.13
CA ALA A 38 24.44 5.93 6.25
C ALA A 38 23.82 6.23 4.87
N ALA A 39 24.56 6.94 4.00
CA ALA A 39 24.11 7.25 2.64
C ALA A 39 23.92 5.99 1.80
N PHE A 40 24.86 5.05 1.85
CA PHE A 40 24.79 3.79 1.12
C PHE A 40 23.65 2.90 1.62
N ARG A 41 23.39 2.87 2.94
CA ARG A 41 22.23 2.16 3.50
C ARG A 41 20.91 2.72 2.98
N ARG A 42 20.77 4.05 2.94
CA ARG A 42 19.58 4.73 2.41
C ARG A 42 19.39 4.48 0.92
N TRP A 43 20.46 4.60 0.13
CA TRP A 43 20.45 4.30 -1.30
C TRP A 43 20.00 2.85 -1.55
N ARG A 44 20.56 1.88 -0.83
CA ARG A 44 20.17 0.48 -0.93
C ARG A 44 18.69 0.26 -0.58
N SER A 45 18.18 0.94 0.45
CA SER A 45 16.74 0.88 0.78
C SER A 45 15.87 1.43 -0.35
N TRP A 46 16.27 2.52 -1.00
CA TRP A 46 15.57 3.05 -2.17
C TRP A 46 15.62 2.10 -3.37
N CYS A 47 16.75 1.44 -3.63
CA CYS A 47 16.83 0.41 -4.67
C CYS A 47 15.83 -0.72 -4.42
N TRP A 48 15.73 -1.20 -3.19
CA TRP A 48 14.74 -2.21 -2.81
C TRP A 48 13.31 -1.70 -2.98
N LEU A 49 13.00 -0.49 -2.51
CA LEU A 49 11.67 0.10 -2.62
C LEU A 49 11.25 0.25 -4.09
N VAL A 50 12.13 0.81 -4.93
CA VAL A 50 11.87 0.95 -6.37
C VAL A 50 11.69 -0.41 -7.02
N GLY A 51 12.54 -1.39 -6.71
CA GLY A 51 12.40 -2.75 -7.23
C GLY A 51 11.05 -3.38 -6.87
N VAL A 52 10.64 -3.29 -5.61
CA VAL A 52 9.36 -3.84 -5.13
C VAL A 52 8.15 -3.18 -5.79
N ILE A 53 8.23 -1.88 -6.13
CA ILE A 53 7.16 -1.18 -6.83
C ILE A 53 7.16 -1.48 -8.33
N PHE A 54 8.33 -1.43 -8.98
CA PHE A 54 8.43 -1.54 -10.44
C PHE A 54 8.22 -2.97 -10.92
N LEU A 55 8.66 -3.97 -10.16
CA LEU A 55 8.54 -5.38 -10.56
C LEU A 55 7.09 -5.80 -10.87
N PRO A 56 6.09 -5.57 -10.00
CA PRO A 56 4.70 -5.91 -10.33
C PRO A 56 4.12 -5.02 -11.44
N VAL A 57 4.50 -3.74 -11.50
CA VAL A 57 4.04 -2.80 -12.54
C VAL A 57 4.50 -3.21 -13.94
N LEU A 58 5.76 -3.60 -14.07
CA LEU A 58 6.35 -4.06 -15.32
C LEU A 58 5.89 -5.46 -15.72
N ALA A 59 5.53 -6.31 -14.75
CA ALA A 59 4.97 -7.64 -15.00
C ALA A 59 3.53 -7.60 -15.54
N GLY A 60 2.84 -6.45 -15.44
CA GLY A 60 1.53 -6.21 -16.05
C GLY A 60 0.41 -5.93 -15.05
N ALA A 61 -0.83 -5.89 -15.55
CA ALA A 61 -2.00 -5.46 -14.79
C ALA A 61 -2.31 -6.37 -13.59
N LEU A 62 -2.43 -7.67 -13.82
CA LEU A 62 -2.78 -8.63 -12.76
C LEU A 62 -1.73 -8.64 -11.61
N PRO A 63 -0.41 -8.74 -11.86
CA PRO A 63 0.60 -8.63 -10.80
C PRO A 63 0.53 -7.30 -10.03
N THR A 64 0.21 -6.18 -10.72
CA THR A 64 0.02 -4.87 -10.09
C THR A 64 -1.17 -4.88 -9.14
N MET A 65 -2.32 -5.38 -9.59
CA MET A 65 -3.54 -5.46 -8.78
C MET A 65 -3.32 -6.33 -7.54
N LEU A 66 -2.66 -7.49 -7.69
CA LEU A 66 -2.32 -8.37 -6.58
C LEU A 66 -1.33 -7.73 -5.61
N ALA A 67 -0.32 -7.02 -6.10
CA ALA A 67 0.63 -6.29 -5.26
C ALA A 67 -0.08 -5.21 -4.43
N VAL A 68 -1.02 -4.45 -5.02
CA VAL A 68 -1.83 -3.45 -4.32
C VAL A 68 -2.75 -4.10 -3.29
N MET A 69 -3.36 -5.25 -3.60
CA MET A 69 -4.18 -6.00 -2.65
C MET A 69 -3.36 -6.44 -1.43
N VAL A 70 -2.19 -7.04 -1.66
CA VAL A 70 -1.29 -7.48 -0.58
C VAL A 70 -0.81 -6.30 0.25
N LEU A 71 -0.41 -5.20 -0.40
CA LEU A 71 0.00 -3.98 0.29
C LEU A 71 -1.12 -3.42 1.17
N SER A 72 -2.36 -3.38 0.65
CA SER A 72 -3.54 -2.94 1.40
C SER A 72 -3.76 -3.78 2.66
N LEU A 73 -3.64 -5.11 2.56
CA LEU A 73 -3.76 -6.01 3.72
C LEU A 73 -2.66 -5.79 4.75
N LEU A 74 -1.41 -5.61 4.30
CA LEU A 74 -0.27 -5.34 5.20
C LEU A 74 -0.42 -3.99 5.90
N CYS A 75 -0.82 -2.94 5.17
CA CYS A 75 -1.11 -1.62 5.73
C CYS A 75 -2.26 -1.69 6.73
N PHE A 76 -3.35 -2.39 6.40
CA PHE A 76 -4.48 -2.57 7.31
C PHE A 76 -4.07 -3.33 8.58
N ARG A 77 -3.21 -4.34 8.47
CA ARG A 77 -2.70 -5.09 9.63
C ARG A 77 -1.94 -4.18 10.60
N GLU A 78 -1.05 -3.33 10.09
CA GLU A 78 -0.31 -2.39 10.94
C GLU A 78 -1.24 -1.32 11.52
N TYR A 79 -2.19 -0.82 10.75
CA TYR A 79 -3.22 0.11 11.22
C TYR A 79 -4.06 -0.50 12.36
N ALA A 80 -4.55 -1.73 12.19
CA ALA A 80 -5.38 -2.41 13.18
C ALA A 80 -4.61 -2.70 14.47
N ARG A 81 -3.30 -2.97 14.36
CA ARG A 81 -2.40 -3.12 15.51
C ARG A 81 -2.20 -1.79 16.24
N ALA A 82 -1.90 -0.71 15.51
CA ALA A 82 -1.61 0.60 16.09
C ALA A 82 -2.81 1.23 16.80
N THR A 83 -4.03 0.99 16.29
CA THR A 83 -5.28 1.56 16.84
C THR A 83 -5.96 0.66 17.88
N GLY A 84 -5.51 -0.58 18.05
CA GLY A 84 -6.21 -1.57 18.87
C GLY A 84 -7.45 -2.19 18.22
N LEU A 85 -7.77 -1.82 16.98
CA LEU A 85 -8.92 -2.32 16.22
C LEU A 85 -8.86 -3.84 16.00
N PHE A 86 -7.69 -4.46 16.11
CA PHE A 86 -7.53 -5.92 16.04
C PHE A 86 -8.41 -6.71 17.03
N ARG A 87 -8.91 -6.06 18.08
CA ARG A 87 -9.86 -6.64 19.05
C ARG A 87 -11.27 -6.78 18.48
N GLU A 88 -11.65 -5.91 17.54
CA GLU A 88 -12.95 -5.90 16.86
C GLU A 88 -12.90 -6.75 15.59
N LYS A 89 -12.90 -8.07 15.78
CA LYS A 89 -12.73 -9.05 14.69
C LYS A 89 -13.75 -8.89 13.56
N THR A 90 -14.98 -8.49 13.88
CA THR A 90 -16.05 -8.27 12.90
C THR A 90 -15.69 -7.12 11.95
N ILE A 91 -15.22 -5.99 12.48
CA ILE A 91 -14.79 -4.85 11.68
C ILE A 91 -13.57 -5.22 10.85
N CYS A 92 -12.59 -5.92 11.44
CA CYS A 92 -11.42 -6.41 10.71
C CYS A 92 -11.79 -7.35 9.55
N ALA A 93 -12.76 -8.24 9.75
CA ALA A 93 -13.25 -9.14 8.71
C ALA A 93 -13.92 -8.36 7.57
N VAL A 94 -14.78 -7.38 7.88
CA VAL A 94 -15.44 -6.54 6.88
C VAL A 94 -14.43 -5.75 6.05
N VAL A 95 -13.42 -5.12 6.68
CA VAL A 95 -12.40 -4.36 5.94
C VAL A 95 -11.56 -5.28 5.06
N SER A 96 -11.15 -6.43 5.57
CA SER A 96 -10.36 -7.40 4.80
C SER A 96 -11.16 -7.93 3.61
N LEU A 97 -12.44 -8.23 3.81
CA LEU A 97 -13.37 -8.61 2.75
C LEU A 97 -13.51 -7.50 1.71
N GLY A 98 -13.64 -6.25 2.13
CA GLY A 98 -13.70 -5.10 1.23
C GLY A 98 -12.44 -4.98 0.35
N ILE A 99 -11.25 -5.16 0.92
CA ILE A 99 -9.99 -5.17 0.16
C ILE A 99 -10.00 -6.28 -0.90
N LEU A 100 -10.44 -7.49 -0.55
CA LEU A 100 -10.54 -8.61 -1.49
C LEU A 100 -11.56 -8.33 -2.60
N LEU A 101 -12.75 -7.83 -2.26
CA LEU A 101 -13.79 -7.52 -3.24
C LEU A 101 -13.34 -6.44 -4.22
N VAL A 102 -12.62 -5.40 -3.76
CA VAL A 102 -12.04 -4.37 -4.64
C VAL A 102 -11.01 -4.99 -5.58
N ALA A 103 -10.16 -5.90 -5.09
CA ALA A 103 -9.20 -6.59 -5.93
C ALA A 103 -9.88 -7.48 -6.98
N PHE A 104 -10.92 -8.23 -6.62
CA PHE A 104 -11.71 -9.03 -7.56
C PHE A 104 -12.42 -8.15 -8.61
N ALA A 105 -13.04 -7.05 -8.17
CA ALA A 105 -13.68 -6.10 -9.09
C ALA A 105 -12.68 -5.46 -10.06
N ALA A 106 -11.44 -5.23 -9.62
CA ALA A 106 -10.37 -4.74 -10.48
C ALA A 106 -9.91 -5.80 -11.51
N VAL A 107 -9.81 -7.07 -11.09
CA VAL A 107 -9.36 -8.18 -11.96
C VAL A 107 -10.41 -8.55 -13.00
N ASP A 108 -11.70 -8.57 -12.64
CA ASP A 108 -12.78 -8.96 -13.55
C ASP A 108 -13.19 -7.83 -14.52
N HIS A 109 -12.40 -6.76 -14.59
CA HIS A 109 -12.69 -5.56 -15.39
C HIS A 109 -14.05 -4.92 -15.12
N TRP A 110 -14.64 -5.14 -13.94
CA TRP A 110 -15.76 -4.33 -13.46
C TRP A 110 -15.32 -2.88 -13.14
N GLN A 111 -14.16 -2.42 -13.63
CA GLN A 111 -13.74 -1.01 -13.61
C GLN A 111 -14.56 -0.17 -14.60
N ASP A 112 -15.04 -0.77 -15.70
CA ASP A 112 -16.02 -0.14 -16.59
C ASP A 112 -17.43 -0.11 -15.94
N ASP A 113 -17.62 -0.88 -14.87
CA ASP A 113 -18.89 -1.08 -14.19
C ASP A 113 -18.91 -0.56 -12.75
N ARG A 114 -20.12 -0.27 -12.28
CA ARG A 114 -20.39 0.50 -11.08
C ARG A 114 -19.87 -0.12 -9.78
N LEU A 115 -19.56 -1.43 -9.76
CA LEU A 115 -19.22 -2.13 -8.52
C LEU A 115 -17.88 -1.66 -7.94
N PHE A 116 -16.83 -1.49 -8.75
CA PHE A 116 -15.53 -1.04 -8.22
C PHE A 116 -15.68 0.28 -7.45
N PHE A 117 -16.43 1.22 -8.02
CA PHE A 117 -16.75 2.50 -7.38
C PHE A 117 -17.74 2.37 -6.22
N ALA A 118 -18.71 1.45 -6.28
CA ALA A 118 -19.69 1.23 -5.23
C ALA A 118 -19.13 0.49 -4.01
N LEU A 119 -18.07 -0.31 -4.16
CA LEU A 119 -17.50 -1.09 -3.05
C LEU A 119 -16.98 -0.22 -1.92
N GLY A 120 -16.40 0.95 -2.22
CA GLY A 120 -15.97 1.93 -1.21
C GLY A 120 -17.11 2.31 -0.25
N PRO A 121 -18.19 2.94 -0.74
CA PRO A 121 -19.34 3.29 0.11
C PRO A 121 -20.08 2.06 0.67
N LEU A 122 -20.20 0.94 -0.07
CA LEU A 122 -20.87 -0.27 0.43
C LEU A 122 -20.13 -0.89 1.61
N VAL A 123 -18.81 -1.02 1.53
CA VAL A 123 -17.99 -1.52 2.65
C VAL A 123 -18.05 -0.54 3.80
N GLY A 124 -17.99 0.78 3.54
CA GLY A 124 -18.17 1.81 4.57
C GLY A 124 -19.51 1.69 5.30
N ALA A 125 -20.60 1.55 4.56
CA ALA A 125 -21.94 1.35 5.13
C ALA A 125 -22.02 0.03 5.92
N LEU A 126 -21.41 -1.04 5.40
CA LEU A 126 -21.37 -2.33 6.10
C LEU A 126 -20.61 -2.22 7.42
N ILE A 127 -19.49 -1.49 7.48
CA ILE A 127 -18.76 -1.21 8.73
C ILE A 127 -19.69 -0.55 9.75
N VAL A 128 -20.45 0.47 9.34
CA VAL A 128 -21.43 1.13 10.21
C VAL A 128 -22.47 0.13 10.70
N VAL A 129 -23.08 -0.65 9.82
CA VAL A 129 -24.11 -1.64 10.18
C VAL A 129 -23.58 -2.68 11.16
N VAL A 130 -22.40 -3.26 10.92
CA VAL A 130 -21.83 -4.26 11.83
C VAL A 130 -21.32 -3.68 13.15
N SER A 131 -21.14 -2.37 13.22
CA SER A 131 -20.74 -1.69 14.46
C SER A 131 -21.91 -1.50 15.44
N ILE A 132 -23.17 -1.46 14.95
CA ILE A 132 -24.37 -1.23 15.77
C ILE A 132 -24.50 -2.24 16.94
N PRO A 133 -24.39 -3.57 16.72
CA PRO A 133 -24.50 -4.52 17.83
C PRO A 133 -23.35 -4.44 18.83
N SER A 134 -22.23 -3.84 18.43
CA SER A 134 -21.03 -3.68 19.27
C SER A 134 -21.07 -2.39 20.07
N ASP A 135 -22.13 -1.58 19.95
CA ASP A 135 -22.29 -0.35 20.70
C ASP A 135 -22.46 -0.67 22.19
N ARG A 136 -21.41 -0.37 22.97
CA ARG A 136 -21.38 -0.57 24.41
C ARG A 136 -21.53 0.79 25.06
N PRO A 137 -22.72 1.19 25.52
CA PRO A 137 -22.96 2.50 26.13
C PRO A 137 -22.37 2.63 27.54
N ARG A 138 -21.20 2.01 27.81
CA ARG A 138 -20.52 2.05 29.10
C ARG A 138 -19.99 3.48 29.33
N GLY A 139 -20.56 4.16 30.32
CA GLY A 139 -20.15 5.51 30.72
C GLY A 139 -20.96 6.66 30.11
N PHE A 140 -21.97 6.36 29.29
CA PHE A 140 -22.97 7.36 28.91
C PHE A 140 -24.07 7.43 29.98
N ILE A 141 -24.61 8.63 30.24
CA ILE A 141 -25.79 8.80 31.10
C ILE A 141 -26.97 8.09 30.41
N GLN A 142 -27.19 6.83 30.77
CA GLN A 142 -28.41 6.11 30.44
C GLN A 142 -29.53 6.82 31.19
N ARG A 143 -30.30 7.65 30.47
CA ARG A 143 -31.57 8.15 30.99
C ARG A 143 -32.53 6.96 30.94
N VAL A 144 -32.75 6.35 32.11
CA VAL A 144 -33.88 5.43 32.35
C VAL A 144 -35.20 6.12 32.06
#